data_AF-A0A6H0V1Z9-F1
#
_entry.id   AF-A0A6H0V1Z9-F1
#
_cell.length_a   1.000
_cell.length_b   1.000
_cell.length_c   1.000
_cell.angle_alpha   90.00
_cell.angle_beta   90.00
_cell.angle_gamma   90.00
#
_symmetry.space_group_name_H-M   'P 1'
#
loop_
_entity.id
_entity.type
_entity.pdbx_description
1 polymer ?
#
loop_
_entity_poly.entity_id
_entity_poly.type
_entity_poly.pdbx_seq_one_letter_code
_entity_poly.pdbx_strand_id
1 'polypeptide(L)'
;MFFSLFFPSKTLVISILFILLHFVIIKAIYLENEIDGIYDFETYKMMYEEFSVKKQDHKELFKLNNTFYEIDNKLILTFSGKRQRKDKKGRERLIKKSEKLLNLSAIKSEMKRGGKKYLKFSANEVELDHQAILKDEVSDGFYGILTSHEDMDEKEIIK
;
A
#
# COMPACT_ATOMS: atom_id res chain seq x y z
N MET A 1 12.97 -51.49 -14.24
CA MET A 1 12.14 -50.87 -13.19
C MET A 1 13.09 -50.27 -12.16
N PHE A 2 13.20 -48.94 -12.13
CA PHE A 2 13.58 -48.08 -10.99
C PHE A 2 13.82 -46.67 -11.57
N PHE A 3 12.75 -45.88 -11.65
CA PHE A 3 12.84 -44.44 -11.83
C PHE A 3 13.25 -43.85 -10.47
N SER A 4 14.45 -43.29 -10.38
CA SER A 4 14.87 -42.53 -9.21
C SER A 4 14.11 -41.19 -9.18
N LEU A 5 13.38 -40.97 -8.10
CA LEU A 5 12.74 -39.71 -7.77
C LEU A 5 13.81 -38.61 -7.67
N PHE A 6 13.75 -37.64 -8.58
CA PHE A 6 14.53 -36.42 -8.50
C PHE A 6 13.89 -35.51 -7.43
N PHE A 7 14.28 -35.70 -6.18
CA PHE A 7 14.00 -34.73 -5.12
C PHE A 7 14.79 -33.46 -5.40
N PRO A 8 14.17 -32.26 -5.50
CA PRO A 8 14.95 -31.03 -5.53
C PRO A 8 15.72 -30.90 -4.22
N SER A 9 17.02 -30.63 -4.33
CA SER A 9 17.91 -30.54 -3.17
C SER A 9 17.44 -29.43 -2.22
N LYS A 10 17.42 -29.73 -0.92
CA LYS A 10 17.06 -28.78 0.15
C LYS A 10 17.85 -27.47 0.06
N THR A 11 19.04 -27.50 -0.55
CA THR A 11 19.92 -26.36 -0.78
C THR A 11 19.35 -25.29 -1.72
N LEU A 12 18.50 -25.64 -2.71
CA LEU A 12 17.94 -24.66 -3.65
C LEU A 12 16.76 -23.88 -3.04
N VAL A 13 15.98 -24.54 -2.17
CA VAL A 13 14.91 -23.90 -1.40
C VAL A 13 15.51 -22.98 -0.34
N ILE A 14 16.57 -23.44 0.33
CA ILE A 14 17.30 -22.62 1.30
C ILE A 14 17.95 -21.41 0.62
N SER A 15 18.51 -21.53 -0.59
CA SER A 15 19.15 -20.40 -1.28
C SER A 15 18.15 -19.35 -1.78
N ILE A 16 16.97 -19.74 -2.27
CA ILE A 16 15.89 -18.79 -2.61
C ILE A 16 15.35 -18.12 -1.34
N LEU A 17 15.20 -18.88 -0.26
CA LEU A 17 14.80 -18.34 1.05
C LEU A 17 15.88 -17.41 1.62
N PHE A 18 17.17 -17.69 1.42
CA PHE A 18 18.30 -16.86 1.86
C PHE A 18 18.44 -15.56 1.05
N ILE A 19 18.11 -15.60 -0.25
CA ILE A 19 18.05 -14.42 -1.12
C ILE A 19 16.84 -13.54 -0.75
N LEU A 20 15.73 -14.14 -0.30
CA LEU A 20 14.60 -13.42 0.30
C LEU A 20 14.91 -12.90 1.71
N LEU A 21 15.78 -13.57 2.47
CA LEU A 21 16.15 -13.18 3.85
C LEU A 21 17.14 -12.00 3.92
N HIS A 22 17.93 -11.75 2.86
CA HIS A 22 18.91 -10.65 2.83
C HIS A 22 18.41 -9.37 2.17
N PHE A 23 17.24 -9.40 1.55
CA PHE A 23 16.53 -8.18 1.19
C PHE A 23 15.60 -7.83 2.33
N VAL A 24 15.93 -6.81 3.10
CA VAL A 24 14.94 -6.11 3.91
C VAL A 24 13.85 -5.64 2.93
N ILE A 25 12.77 -6.39 2.78
CA ILE A 25 11.67 -6.03 1.88
C ILE A 25 10.91 -4.92 2.60
N ILE A 26 11.38 -3.68 2.41
CA ILE A 26 10.63 -2.49 2.81
C ILE A 26 9.68 -2.18 1.67
N LYS A 27 8.42 -2.56 1.84
CA LYS A 27 7.37 -2.25 0.87
C LYS A 27 6.53 -1.09 1.41
N ALA A 28 6.52 -0.02 0.62
CA ALA A 28 5.52 1.04 0.72
C ALA A 28 4.15 0.47 0.36
N ILE A 29 3.20 0.46 1.29
CA ILE A 29 1.87 -0.09 1.04
C ILE A 29 0.82 1.00 1.24
N TYR A 30 -0.10 1.11 0.26
CA TYR A 30 -1.35 1.82 0.44
C TYR A 30 -2.25 0.95 1.31
N LEU A 31 -2.73 1.52 2.40
CA LEU A 31 -3.42 0.77 3.44
C LEU A 31 -4.79 0.33 2.91
N GLU A 32 -4.92 -0.96 2.68
CA GLU A 32 -6.15 -1.58 2.18
C GLU A 32 -7.08 -1.94 3.34
N ASN A 33 -8.36 -2.18 3.03
CA ASN A 33 -9.43 -2.42 3.99
C ASN A 33 -9.29 -3.74 4.78
N GLU A 34 -8.22 -4.50 4.59
CA GLU A 34 -8.01 -5.82 5.20
C GLU A 34 -7.37 -5.75 6.60
N ILE A 35 -6.83 -4.59 6.99
CA ILE A 35 -6.25 -4.42 8.33
C ILE A 35 -7.23 -3.61 9.19
N ASP A 36 -7.76 -4.23 10.22
CA ASP A 36 -8.70 -3.59 11.14
C ASP A 36 -8.04 -2.46 11.94
N GLY A 37 -8.78 -1.36 12.12
CA GLY A 37 -8.34 -0.23 12.94
C GLY A 37 -7.12 0.52 12.40
N ILE A 38 -6.87 0.51 11.09
CA ILE A 38 -5.84 1.36 10.47
C ILE A 38 -6.10 2.83 10.76
N TYR A 39 -7.34 3.29 10.58
CA TYR A 39 -7.68 4.72 10.70
C TYR A 39 -8.04 5.12 12.13
N ASP A 40 -7.88 4.21 13.10
CA ASP A 40 -8.12 4.47 14.50
C ASP A 40 -6.88 5.15 15.13
N PHE A 41 -6.90 6.48 15.11
CA PHE A 41 -5.83 7.31 15.65
C PHE A 41 -5.49 7.04 17.12
N GLU A 42 -6.43 6.55 17.93
CA GLU A 42 -6.19 6.28 19.35
C GLU A 42 -5.20 5.13 19.54
N THR A 43 -5.10 4.23 18.55
CA THR A 43 -4.17 3.11 18.56
C THR A 43 -2.74 3.49 18.16
N TYR A 44 -2.50 4.76 17.78
CA TYR A 44 -1.19 5.24 17.37
C TYR A 44 -0.46 5.92 18.53
N LYS A 45 0.82 5.60 18.68
CA LYS A 45 1.71 6.29 19.61
C LYS A 45 2.29 7.54 18.96
N MET A 46 2.05 8.71 19.55
CA MET A 46 2.68 9.95 19.11
C MET A 46 4.19 9.89 19.38
N MET A 47 4.98 10.20 18.36
CA MET A 47 6.44 10.14 18.44
C MET A 47 7.07 11.53 18.48
N TYR A 48 6.61 12.43 17.61
CA TYR A 48 7.00 13.84 17.55
C TYR A 48 5.87 14.66 16.93
N GLU A 49 6.06 15.97 16.81
CA GLU A 49 5.03 16.91 16.35
C GLU A 49 4.40 16.46 15.02
N GLU A 50 3.08 16.21 15.08
CA GLU A 50 2.26 15.72 13.97
C GLU A 50 2.70 14.39 13.34
N PHE A 51 3.37 13.51 14.09
CA PHE A 51 3.72 12.17 13.63
C PHE A 51 3.48 11.09 14.67
N SER A 52 2.79 10.04 14.25
CA SER A 52 2.42 8.92 15.10
C SER A 52 2.66 7.59 14.40
N VAL A 53 2.95 6.55 15.19
CA VAL A 53 3.30 5.21 14.70
C VAL A 53 2.49 4.16 15.43
N LYS A 54 2.07 3.12 14.70
CA LYS A 54 1.49 1.89 15.24
C LYS A 54 2.22 0.71 14.60
N LYS A 55 2.67 -0.24 15.41
CA LYS A 55 3.32 -1.48 14.95
C LYS A 55 2.36 -2.63 15.15
N GLN A 56 2.27 -3.51 14.16
CA GLN A 56 1.42 -4.68 14.17
C GLN A 56 2.12 -5.85 13.47
N ASP A 57 1.97 -7.06 13.98
CA ASP A 57 2.45 -8.26 13.29
C ASP A 57 1.57 -8.57 12.08
N HIS A 58 2.18 -8.97 10.98
CA HIS A 58 1.50 -9.25 9.72
C HIS A 58 2.09 -10.49 9.07
N LYS A 59 1.24 -11.44 8.69
CA LYS A 59 1.66 -12.65 7.98
C LYS A 59 1.31 -12.53 6.51
N GLU A 60 2.32 -12.63 5.65
CA GLU A 60 2.10 -12.64 4.21
C GLU A 60 2.18 -14.07 3.69
N LEU A 61 1.13 -14.52 3.00
CA LEU A 61 1.07 -15.81 2.34
C LEU A 61 1.35 -15.63 0.86
N PHE A 62 2.37 -16.32 0.35
CA PHE A 62 2.66 -16.33 -1.09
C PHE A 62 2.69 -17.75 -1.64
N LYS A 63 2.22 -17.88 -2.89
CA LYS A 63 2.17 -19.15 -3.61
C LYS A 63 3.32 -19.23 -4.60
N LEU A 64 4.19 -20.22 -4.44
CA LEU A 64 5.26 -20.53 -5.38
C LEU A 64 5.17 -22.02 -5.76
N ASN A 65 5.11 -22.31 -7.06
CA ASN A 65 5.06 -23.68 -7.59
C ASN A 65 4.01 -24.58 -6.90
N ASN A 66 2.78 -24.08 -6.77
CA ASN A 66 1.68 -24.76 -6.07
C ASN A 66 1.89 -25.06 -4.58
N THR A 67 2.93 -24.51 -3.96
CA THR A 67 3.18 -24.58 -2.52
C THR A 67 2.97 -23.20 -1.91
N PHE A 68 2.32 -23.16 -0.74
CA PHE A 68 2.14 -21.94 0.03
C PHE A 68 3.28 -21.76 1.02
N TYR A 69 3.78 -20.54 1.12
CA TYR A 69 4.81 -20.12 2.05
C TYR A 69 4.28 -18.95 2.87
N GLU A 70 4.58 -18.96 4.16
CA GLU A 70 4.20 -17.92 5.10
C GLU A 70 5.46 -17.18 5.55
N ILE A 71 5.40 -15.85 5.55
CA ILE A 71 6.45 -14.99 6.09
C ILE A 71 5.85 -14.16 7.21
N ASP A 72 6.47 -14.24 8.37
CA ASP A 72 6.23 -13.32 9.47
C ASP A 72 6.88 -11.98 9.15
N ASN A 73 6.05 -10.96 9.02
CA ASN A 73 6.45 -9.57 8.79
C ASN A 73 5.90 -8.69 9.91
N LYS A 74 6.45 -7.47 9.98
CA LYS A 74 5.90 -6.38 10.78
C LYS A 74 5.33 -5.32 9.85
N LEU A 75 4.11 -4.91 10.14
CA LEU A 75 3.46 -3.77 9.54
C LEU A 75 3.64 -2.57 10.46
N ILE A 76 4.35 -1.58 9.96
CA ILE A 76 4.55 -0.29 10.60
C ILE A 76 3.60 0.69 9.93
N LEU A 77 2.57 1.06 10.66
CA LEU A 77 1.61 2.08 10.28
C LEU A 77 2.10 3.43 10.80
N THR A 78 2.05 4.43 9.93
CA THR A 78 2.45 5.80 10.26
C THR A 78 1.32 6.75 9.92
N PHE A 79 1.20 7.82 10.70
CA PHE A 79 0.43 8.98 10.36
C PHE A 79 1.30 10.23 10.42
N SER A 80 1.15 11.13 9.45
CA SER A 80 1.78 12.45 9.47
C SER A 80 0.84 13.56 9.04
N GLY A 81 0.68 14.59 9.87
CA GLY A 81 -0.08 15.80 9.52
C GLY A 81 0.52 16.53 8.31
N LYS A 82 1.86 16.52 8.17
CA LYS A 82 2.54 17.05 6.97
C LYS A 82 2.14 16.30 5.70
N ARG A 83 2.05 14.96 5.75
CA ARG A 83 1.57 14.17 4.60
C ARG A 83 0.08 14.37 4.38
N GLN A 84 -0.74 14.39 5.43
CA GLN A 84 -2.18 14.64 5.32
C GLN A 84 -2.48 15.90 4.49
N ARG A 85 -1.80 17.01 4.77
CA ARG A 85 -1.94 18.25 4.00
C ARG A 85 -1.46 18.13 2.55
N LYS A 86 -0.35 17.42 2.33
CA LYS A 86 0.21 17.18 0.99
C LYS A 86 -0.72 16.31 0.15
N ASP A 87 -1.25 15.24 0.74
CA ASP A 87 -2.10 14.25 0.10
C ASP A 87 -3.48 14.86 -0.19
N LYS A 88 -4.06 15.61 0.75
CA LYS A 88 -5.25 16.45 0.54
C LYS A 88 -5.10 17.37 -0.67
N LYS A 89 -4.01 18.14 -0.74
CA LYS A 89 -3.73 19.03 -1.89
C LYS A 89 -3.60 18.24 -3.20
N GLY A 90 -3.00 17.05 -3.13
CA GLY A 90 -2.91 16.11 -4.25
C GLY A 90 -4.29 15.65 -4.73
N ARG A 91 -5.14 15.20 -3.81
CA ARG A 91 -6.53 14.78 -4.07
C ARG A 91 -7.32 15.92 -4.67
N GLU A 92 -7.35 17.10 -4.06
CA GLU A 92 -8.07 18.27 -4.56
C GLU A 92 -7.66 18.63 -6.00
N ARG A 93 -6.36 18.55 -6.31
CA ARG A 93 -5.84 18.77 -7.67
C ARG A 93 -6.38 17.73 -8.66
N LEU A 94 -6.48 16.46 -8.26
CA LEU A 94 -7.00 15.37 -9.09
C LEU A 94 -8.53 15.46 -9.26
N ILE A 95 -9.28 15.88 -8.23
CA ILE A 95 -10.72 16.16 -8.32
C ILE A 95 -10.97 17.25 -9.36
N LYS A 96 -10.26 18.39 -9.27
CA LYS A 96 -10.38 19.47 -10.26
C LYS A 96 -10.06 19.04 -11.69
N LYS A 97 -9.16 18.07 -11.87
CA LYS A 97 -8.89 17.48 -13.20
C LYS A 97 -10.06 16.61 -13.67
N SER A 98 -10.65 15.83 -12.76
CA SER A 98 -11.79 14.97 -13.05
C SER A 98 -13.02 15.80 -13.42
N GLU A 99 -13.30 16.89 -12.69
CA GLU A 99 -14.36 17.85 -13.01
C GLU A 99 -14.18 18.52 -14.38
N LYS A 100 -12.94 18.90 -14.72
CA LYS A 100 -12.64 19.45 -16.06
C LYS A 100 -12.92 18.45 -17.18
N LEU A 101 -12.68 17.16 -16.93
CA LEU A 101 -12.96 16.09 -17.89
C LEU A 101 -14.46 15.85 -18.09
N LEU A 102 -15.30 16.09 -17.07
CA LEU A 102 -16.76 16.02 -17.21
C LEU A 102 -17.31 17.15 -18.08
N ASN A 103 -16.73 18.34 -17.98
CA ASN A 103 -17.21 19.55 -18.67
C ASN A 103 -16.70 19.72 -20.10
N LEU A 104 -15.68 18.96 -20.52
CA LEU A 104 -15.08 19.04 -21.85
C LEU A 104 -15.27 17.71 -22.59
N SER A 105 -15.92 17.72 -23.77
CA SER A 105 -16.03 16.55 -24.64
C SER A 105 -14.68 16.05 -25.20
N ALA A 106 -13.57 16.72 -24.85
CA ALA A 106 -12.24 16.40 -25.32
C ALA A 106 -11.22 16.74 -24.24
N ILE A 107 -10.35 15.78 -23.92
CA ILE A 107 -8.96 15.79 -24.39
C ILE A 107 -8.35 14.44 -23.97
N LYS A 108 -8.08 13.58 -24.97
CA LYS A 108 -7.41 12.27 -24.80
C LYS A 108 -6.09 12.35 -24.02
N SER A 109 -5.44 13.52 -23.94
CA SER A 109 -4.20 13.70 -23.18
C SER A 109 -4.40 13.95 -21.67
N GLU A 110 -5.50 14.58 -21.25
CA GLU A 110 -5.81 14.82 -19.84
C GLU A 110 -6.26 13.51 -19.16
N MET A 111 -6.94 12.66 -19.94
CA MET A 111 -7.25 11.26 -19.60
C MET A 111 -6.01 10.41 -19.24
N LYS A 112 -4.80 10.77 -19.68
CA LYS A 112 -3.56 10.00 -19.41
C LYS A 112 -2.86 10.40 -18.10
N ARG A 113 -3.19 11.55 -17.50
CA ARG A 113 -2.42 12.17 -16.39
C ARG A 113 -3.18 12.18 -15.05
N GLY A 114 -3.83 11.06 -14.72
CA GLY A 114 -4.52 10.85 -13.43
C GLY A 114 -5.91 11.47 -13.31
N GLY A 115 -6.41 12.18 -14.34
CA GLY A 115 -7.74 12.78 -14.31
C GLY A 115 -8.90 11.78 -14.30
N LYS A 116 -8.64 10.49 -14.52
CA LYS A 116 -9.67 9.42 -14.43
C LYS A 116 -9.85 8.83 -13.04
N LYS A 117 -8.98 9.15 -12.09
CA LYS A 117 -8.93 8.45 -10.79
C LYS A 117 -10.29 8.49 -10.06
N TYR A 118 -10.97 9.63 -10.14
CA TYR A 118 -12.27 9.86 -9.50
C TYR A 118 -13.41 9.93 -10.52
N LEU A 119 -13.29 9.24 -11.64
CA LEU A 119 -14.36 9.13 -12.62
C LEU A 119 -14.90 7.71 -12.64
N LYS A 120 -16.22 7.60 -12.56
CA LYS A 120 -16.95 6.35 -12.73
C LYS A 120 -17.60 6.36 -14.11
N PHE A 121 -17.34 5.31 -14.88
CA PHE A 121 -17.86 5.14 -16.23
C PHE A 121 -19.03 4.15 -16.17
N SER A 122 -20.20 4.60 -16.61
CA SER A 122 -21.38 3.75 -16.86
C SER A 122 -21.60 3.60 -18.37
N ALA A 123 -22.59 2.81 -18.77
CA ALA A 123 -22.84 2.53 -20.18
C ALA A 123 -23.05 3.79 -21.03
N ASN A 124 -23.69 4.83 -20.46
CA ASN A 124 -24.04 6.05 -21.19
C ASN A 124 -23.55 7.34 -20.52
N GLU A 125 -23.02 7.27 -19.31
CA GLU A 125 -22.71 8.46 -18.50
C GLU A 125 -21.36 8.32 -17.79
N VAL A 126 -20.69 9.46 -17.60
CA VAL A 126 -19.48 9.57 -16.79
C VAL A 126 -19.79 10.51 -15.64
N GLU A 127 -19.54 10.07 -14.42
CA GLU A 127 -19.80 10.83 -13.20
C GLU A 127 -18.57 10.84 -12.26
N LEU A 128 -18.58 11.72 -11.26
CA LEU A 128 -17.57 11.68 -10.21
C LEU A 128 -17.80 10.47 -9.29
N ASP A 129 -16.73 9.74 -9.01
CA ASP A 129 -16.73 8.66 -8.02
C ASP A 129 -16.49 9.24 -6.62
N HIS A 130 -17.59 9.61 -5.94
CA HIS A 130 -17.55 10.12 -4.58
C HIS A 130 -17.01 9.10 -3.57
N GLN A 131 -17.20 7.80 -3.80
CA GLN A 131 -16.69 6.78 -2.89
C GLN A 131 -15.17 6.67 -2.98
N ALA A 132 -14.60 6.74 -4.19
CA ALA A 132 -13.16 6.79 -4.37
C ALA A 132 -12.53 8.03 -3.73
N ILE A 133 -13.20 9.19 -3.81
CA ILE A 133 -12.76 10.43 -3.16
C ILE A 133 -12.74 10.27 -1.64
N LEU A 134 -13.82 9.76 -1.04
CA LEU A 134 -13.93 9.55 0.40
C LEU A 134 -12.90 8.55 0.91
N LYS A 135 -12.66 7.46 0.17
CA LYS A 135 -11.64 6.46 0.53
C LYS A 135 -10.25 7.09 0.62
N ASP A 136 -9.88 7.90 -0.38
CA ASP A 136 -8.59 8.59 -0.38
C ASP A 136 -8.52 9.65 0.72
N GLU A 137 -9.61 10.36 0.99
CA GLU A 137 -9.70 11.34 2.07
C GLU A 137 -9.44 10.75 3.45
N VAL A 138 -10.03 9.60 3.76
CA VAL A 138 -9.78 8.89 5.02
C VAL A 138 -8.33 8.46 5.15
N SER A 139 -7.68 8.11 4.03
CA SER A 139 -6.30 7.65 4.00
C SER A 139 -5.25 8.77 4.05
N ASP A 140 -5.64 10.04 3.97
CA ASP A 140 -4.68 11.14 3.93
C ASP A 140 -3.76 11.15 5.14
N GLY A 141 -2.46 11.19 4.87
CA GLY A 141 -1.45 11.22 5.93
C GLY A 141 -1.13 9.86 6.53
N PHE A 142 -1.90 8.81 6.22
CA PHE A 142 -1.60 7.45 6.62
C PHE A 142 -0.71 6.76 5.60
N TYR A 143 0.24 5.98 6.10
CA TYR A 143 1.17 5.24 5.26
C TYR A 143 1.67 3.98 5.97
N GLY A 144 1.68 2.86 5.24
CA GLY A 144 2.13 1.57 5.74
C GLY A 144 3.50 1.20 5.19
N ILE A 145 4.34 0.66 6.07
CA ILE A 145 5.59 0.01 5.73
C ILE A 145 5.49 -1.44 6.17
N LEU A 146 5.53 -2.36 5.21
CA LEU A 146 5.75 -3.77 5.53
C LEU A 146 7.25 -4.03 5.54
N THR A 147 7.73 -4.70 6.58
CA THR A 147 9.14 -5.04 6.75
C THR A 147 9.28 -6.41 7.41
N SER A 148 10.25 -7.19 6.96
CA SER A 148 10.68 -8.43 7.65
C SER A 148 11.64 -8.15 8.81
N HIS A 149 12.01 -6.87 9.05
CA HIS A 149 12.94 -6.50 10.11
C HIS A 149 12.21 -6.46 11.45
N GLU A 150 12.62 -7.32 12.38
CA GLU A 150 12.00 -7.40 13.71
C GLU A 150 12.17 -6.09 14.49
N ASP A 151 13.32 -5.42 14.35
CA ASP A 151 13.68 -4.23 15.14
C ASP A 151 14.04 -3.03 14.26
N MET A 152 13.11 -2.61 13.39
CA MET A 152 13.30 -1.35 12.65
C MET A 152 13.19 -0.16 13.61
N ASP A 153 14.25 0.65 13.70
CA ASP A 153 14.28 1.85 14.55
C ASP A 153 13.27 2.88 14.02
N GLU A 154 12.63 3.59 14.94
CA GLU A 154 11.59 4.58 14.64
C GLU A 154 12.13 5.73 13.77
N LYS A 155 13.46 5.95 13.80
CA LYS A 155 14.14 6.94 12.96
C LYS A 155 14.34 6.49 11.52
N GLU A 156 14.46 5.18 11.27
CA GLU A 156 14.62 4.65 9.90
C GLU A 156 13.30 4.66 9.12
N ILE A 157 12.17 4.66 9.83
CA ILE A 157 10.82 4.81 9.30
C ILE A 157 10.64 6.21 8.67
N ILE A 158 11.43 7.19 9.12
CA ILE A 158 11.38 8.60 8.71
C ILE A 158 12.47 8.86 7.66
N LYS A 159 12.24 8.47 6.40
CA LYS A 159 13.03 8.96 5.27
C LYS A 159 12.25 9.96 4.42
#